data_AF-A0A177WQ37-F1
#
_entry.id   AF-A0A177WQ37-F1
#
_cell.length_a   1.000
_cell.length_b   1.000
_cell.length_c   1.000
_cell.angle_alpha   90.00
_cell.angle_beta   90.00
_cell.angle_gamma   90.00
#
_symmetry.space_group_name_H-M   'P 1'
#
loop_
_entity.id
_entity.type
_entity.pdbx_description
1 polymer ?
#
loop_
_entity_poly.entity_id
_entity_poly.type
_entity_poly.pdbx_seq_one_letter_code
_entity_poly.pdbx_strand_id
1 'polypeptide(L)'
;MSTNWDMGTEVYYTAKENSGGCKYSKVYCIAFLDTHVNLVTFIHLVSLGARYKKQYQEGVESILTLVANPIMGHLNSAYSTTVLKDMQMATRYSFNMYSFNADVSVGVEYAPVGRNQVLKARLSLEEGVALRFDGRFKDIMYSIGMSTGFGPDSKQFFGVQIQL
;
A
#
# COMPACT_ATOMS: atom_id res chain seq x y z
N MET A 1 -13.98 -10.00 -21.34
CA MET A 1 -12.66 -9.55 -20.85
C MET A 1 -12.69 -8.02 -20.76
N SER A 2 -12.90 -7.44 -19.58
CA SER A 2 -12.87 -5.98 -19.40
C SER A 2 -11.50 -5.56 -18.87
N THR A 3 -11.00 -4.44 -19.37
CA THR A 3 -9.73 -3.84 -18.94
C THR A 3 -10.05 -2.40 -18.57
N ASN A 4 -9.76 -2.02 -17.33
CA ASN A 4 -10.00 -0.67 -16.84
C ASN A 4 -8.68 -0.05 -16.39
N TRP A 5 -8.48 1.20 -16.80
CA TRP A 5 -7.34 2.03 -16.41
C TRP A 5 -7.88 3.24 -15.68
N ASP A 6 -7.35 3.49 -14.49
CA ASP A 6 -7.61 4.70 -13.72
C ASP A 6 -6.28 5.41 -13.49
N MET A 7 -6.25 6.72 -13.68
CA MET A 7 -5.09 7.56 -13.39
C MET A 7 -5.53 8.71 -12.48
N GLY A 8 -4.69 9.03 -11.50
CA GLY A 8 -4.93 10.07 -10.52
C GLY A 8 -3.67 10.86 -10.20
N THR A 9 -3.84 12.08 -9.72
CA THR A 9 -2.77 12.92 -9.21
C THR A 9 -3.24 13.57 -7.91
N GLU A 10 -2.36 13.62 -6.93
CA GLU A 10 -2.61 14.30 -5.66
C GLU A 10 -1.59 15.43 -5.51
N VAL A 11 -2.08 16.62 -5.15
CA VAL A 11 -1.25 17.81 -4.95
C VAL A 11 -1.50 18.29 -3.53
N TYR A 12 -0.45 18.29 -2.72
CA TYR A 12 -0.51 18.82 -1.38
C TYR A 12 0.08 20.23 -1.34
N TYR A 13 -0.70 21.13 -0.75
CA TYR A 13 -0.26 22.48 -0.42
C TYR A 13 -0.21 22.60 1.09
N THR A 14 1.00 22.77 1.64
CA THR A 14 1.19 23.07 3.05
C THR A 14 1.64 24.53 3.20
N ALA A 15 0.76 25.37 3.74
CA ALA A 15 1.12 26.72 4.14
C ALA A 15 1.61 26.66 5.59
N LYS A 16 2.93 26.76 5.79
CA LYS A 16 3.49 26.99 7.12
C LYS A 16 3.34 28.48 7.44
N GLU A 17 2.44 28.81 8.35
CA GLU A 17 2.23 30.17 8.85
C GLU A 17 3.50 30.67 9.55
N ASN A 18 4.23 31.58 8.89
CA ASN A 18 4.72 32.81 9.52
C ASN A 18 5.03 33.89 8.48
N SER A 19 4.02 34.32 7.75
CA SER A 19 3.94 35.60 7.02
C SER A 19 2.49 35.76 6.61
N GLY A 20 1.81 36.82 7.10
CA GLY A 20 0.36 36.94 7.06
C GLY A 20 -0.23 36.85 5.64
N GLY A 21 -1.31 36.10 5.48
CA GLY A 21 -2.14 36.15 4.28
C GLY A 21 -2.83 34.85 3.89
N CYS A 22 -4.08 34.72 4.31
CA CYS A 22 -5.19 33.94 3.72
C CYS A 22 -5.10 32.39 3.68
N LYS A 23 -6.00 31.78 4.46
CA LYS A 23 -6.31 30.35 4.54
C LYS A 23 -7.37 29.96 3.50
N TYR A 24 -7.10 28.93 2.70
CA TYR A 24 -8.12 28.01 2.19
C TYR A 24 -7.52 26.61 2.03
N SER A 25 -7.95 25.67 2.88
CA SER A 25 -7.71 24.24 2.70
C SER A 25 -8.92 23.66 1.95
N LYS A 26 -8.72 23.33 0.67
CA LYS A 26 -9.61 22.45 -0.09
C LYS A 26 -8.73 21.48 -0.87
N VAL A 27 -8.91 20.19 -0.61
CA VAL A 27 -8.35 19.11 -1.43
C VAL A 27 -9.14 19.11 -2.74
N TYR A 28 -8.61 19.79 -3.76
CA TYR A 28 -9.15 19.74 -5.12
C TYR A 28 -8.39 18.69 -5.92
N CYS A 29 -9.11 17.65 -6.35
CA CYS A 29 -8.70 16.82 -7.47
C CYS A 29 -8.79 17.62 -8.78
N ILE A 30 -7.69 17.60 -9.55
CA ILE A 30 -7.54 17.85 -11.01
C ILE A 30 -7.55 19.32 -11.51
N ALA A 31 -6.46 19.75 -12.20
CA ALA A 31 -6.46 20.33 -13.57
C ALA A 31 -5.13 21.04 -13.95
N PHE A 32 -4.77 20.97 -15.24
CA PHE A 32 -3.74 21.76 -15.94
C PHE A 32 -4.12 23.26 -16.02
N LEU A 33 -3.14 24.18 -15.94
CA LEU A 33 -2.76 25.21 -16.94
C LEU A 33 -2.12 26.48 -16.31
N ASP A 34 -1.08 26.93 -17.03
CA ASP A 34 -0.26 28.14 -17.05
C ASP A 34 -0.79 29.47 -16.45
N THR A 35 0.02 30.18 -15.66
CA THR A 35 0.54 31.56 -15.93
C THR A 35 1.25 32.21 -14.72
N HIS A 36 2.29 32.98 -15.04
CA HIS A 36 3.21 33.79 -14.21
C HIS A 36 2.68 34.32 -12.85
N VAL A 37 3.53 34.29 -11.80
CA VAL A 37 3.89 35.39 -10.86
C VAL A 37 4.68 34.88 -9.63
N ASN A 38 5.82 35.56 -9.38
CA ASN A 38 6.65 35.74 -8.17
C ASN A 38 7.10 34.54 -7.30
N LEU A 39 8.43 34.46 -7.17
CA LEU A 39 9.24 33.46 -6.47
C LEU A 39 9.09 33.56 -4.94
N VAL A 40 8.09 32.88 -4.39
CA VAL A 40 8.09 32.41 -3.00
C VAL A 40 8.46 30.93 -3.04
N THR A 41 9.29 30.45 -2.11
CA THR A 41 9.69 29.05 -2.05
C THR A 41 8.48 28.17 -1.70
N PHE A 42 7.72 27.79 -2.71
CA PHE A 42 6.57 26.89 -2.60
C PHE A 42 7.06 25.44 -2.76
N ILE A 43 6.89 24.63 -1.73
CA ILE A 43 7.11 23.18 -1.83
C ILE A 43 5.80 22.57 -2.35
N HIS A 44 5.66 22.46 -3.68
CA HIS A 44 4.53 21.79 -4.32
C HIS A 44 4.71 20.28 -4.27
N LEU A 45 4.23 19.58 -3.25
CA LEU A 45 4.31 18.12 -3.20
C LEU A 45 3.28 17.54 -4.20
N VAL A 46 3.74 17.04 -5.35
CA VAL A 46 2.89 16.34 -6.34
C VAL A 46 3.19 14.84 -6.26
N SER A 47 2.14 14.01 -6.27
CA SER A 47 2.25 12.55 -6.38
C SER A 47 1.32 12.05 -7.47
N LEU A 48 1.84 11.14 -8.31
CA LEU A 48 1.17 10.58 -9.47
C LEU A 48 0.81 9.13 -9.18
N GLY A 49 -0.44 8.76 -9.39
CA GLY A 49 -0.95 7.40 -9.19
C GLY A 49 -1.57 6.83 -10.46
N ALA A 50 -1.23 5.61 -10.83
CA ALA A 50 -1.89 4.85 -11.90
C ALA A 50 -2.35 3.51 -11.35
N ARG A 51 -3.59 3.13 -11.66
CA ARG A 51 -4.17 1.84 -11.31
C ARG A 51 -4.66 1.14 -12.56
N TYR A 52 -4.22 -0.09 -12.74
CA TYR A 52 -4.62 -0.98 -13.81
C TYR A 52 -5.39 -2.15 -13.23
N LYS A 53 -6.59 -2.39 -13.72
CA LYS A 53 -7.41 -3.56 -13.35
C LYS A 53 -7.65 -4.43 -14.57
N LYS A 54 -7.26 -5.70 -14.46
CA LYS A 54 -7.49 -6.72 -15.48
C LYS A 54 -8.21 -7.92 -14.87
N GLN A 55 -9.35 -8.27 -15.46
CA GLN A 55 -10.11 -9.45 -15.07
C GLN A 55 -9.92 -10.56 -16.11
N TYR A 56 -9.43 -11.73 -15.67
CA TYR A 56 -9.14 -12.86 -16.56
C TYR A 56 -10.33 -13.82 -16.67
N GLN A 57 -10.93 -14.20 -15.53
CA GLN A 57 -12.10 -15.06 -15.42
C GLN A 57 -13.00 -14.60 -14.25
N GLU A 58 -14.21 -15.15 -14.12
CA GLU A 58 -15.09 -14.89 -12.97
C GLU A 58 -14.39 -15.27 -11.65
N GLY A 59 -14.00 -14.26 -10.88
CA GLY A 59 -13.31 -14.41 -9.59
C GLY A 59 -11.79 -14.29 -9.63
N VAL A 60 -11.16 -14.18 -10.81
CA VAL A 60 -9.70 -13.96 -10.96
C VAL A 60 -9.46 -12.54 -11.47
N GLU A 61 -9.03 -11.67 -10.56
CA GLU A 61 -8.73 -10.26 -10.83
C GLU A 61 -7.29 -9.95 -10.48
N SER A 62 -6.60 -9.22 -11.36
CA SER A 62 -5.30 -8.63 -11.08
C SER A 62 -5.40 -7.11 -11.10
N ILE A 63 -4.84 -6.47 -10.08
CA ILE A 63 -4.76 -5.04 -9.89
C ILE A 63 -3.30 -4.67 -9.76
N LEU A 64 -2.82 -3.76 -10.61
CA LEU A 64 -1.51 -3.15 -10.52
C LEU A 64 -1.70 -1.68 -10.17
N THR A 65 -1.05 -1.21 -9.11
CA THR A 65 -1.07 0.18 -8.67
C THR A 65 0.36 0.69 -8.64
N LEU A 66 0.64 1.76 -9.37
CA LEU A 66 1.92 2.47 -9.32
C LEU A 66 1.68 3.86 -8.76
N VAL A 67 2.48 4.25 -7.77
CA VAL A 67 2.44 5.59 -7.17
C VAL A 67 3.86 6.14 -7.14
N ALA A 68 4.06 7.32 -7.71
CA ALA A 68 5.34 8.01 -7.73
C ALA A 68 5.17 9.39 -7.08
N ASN A 69 5.93 9.63 -6.02
CA ASN A 69 6.06 10.92 -5.37
C ASN A 69 7.47 11.46 -5.66
N PRO A 70 7.68 12.19 -6.76
CA PRO A 70 8.99 12.66 -7.19
C PRO A 70 9.65 13.63 -6.19
N ILE A 71 8.87 14.35 -5.40
CA ILE A 71 9.42 15.36 -4.47
C ILE A 71 9.87 14.77 -3.14
N MET A 72 9.18 13.74 -2.64
CA MET A 72 9.68 12.96 -1.50
C MET A 72 10.60 11.82 -1.95
N GLY A 73 10.72 11.59 -3.25
CA GLY A 73 11.52 10.52 -3.82
C GLY A 73 10.94 9.12 -3.61
N HIS A 74 9.68 8.98 -3.21
CA HIS A 74 9.07 7.66 -3.00
C HIS A 74 8.44 7.11 -4.27
N LEU A 75 8.81 5.88 -4.63
CA LEU A 75 8.23 5.12 -5.73
C LEU A 75 7.66 3.83 -5.17
N ASN A 76 6.35 3.66 -5.26
CA ASN A 76 5.63 2.48 -4.78
C ASN A 76 4.98 1.77 -5.96
N SER A 77 5.12 0.45 -6.03
CA SER A 77 4.39 -0.40 -6.96
C SER A 77 3.75 -1.54 -6.18
N ALA A 78 2.46 -1.75 -6.36
CA ALA A 78 1.71 -2.80 -5.70
C ALA A 78 0.95 -3.61 -6.75
N TYR A 79 1.24 -4.90 -6.83
CA TYR A 79 0.56 -5.85 -7.69
C TYR A 79 -0.22 -6.83 -6.83
N SER A 80 -1.55 -6.82 -6.89
CA SER A 80 -2.42 -7.75 -6.17
C SER A 80 -3.20 -8.59 -7.17
N THR A 81 -3.25 -9.89 -6.95
CA THR A 81 -3.95 -10.83 -7.83
C THR A 81 -4.67 -11.90 -7.03
N THR A 82 -5.94 -12.12 -7.37
CA THR A 82 -6.71 -13.26 -6.85
C THR A 82 -6.46 -14.45 -7.76
N VAL A 83 -5.78 -15.48 -7.27
CA VAL A 83 -5.41 -16.66 -8.09
C VAL A 83 -6.48 -17.72 -8.06
N LEU A 84 -7.09 -17.91 -6.89
CA LEU A 84 -8.22 -18.82 -6.67
C LEU A 84 -9.28 -18.10 -5.83
N LYS A 85 -10.50 -18.65 -5.76
CA LYS A 85 -11.57 -18.08 -4.93
C LYS A 85 -11.23 -18.04 -3.43
N ASP A 86 -10.30 -18.88 -3.01
CA ASP A 86 -9.80 -19.03 -1.64
C ASP A 86 -8.34 -18.55 -1.48
N MET A 87 -7.69 -18.02 -2.52
CA MET A 87 -6.28 -17.61 -2.46
C MET A 87 -6.02 -16.29 -3.19
N GLN A 88 -5.47 -15.33 -2.44
CA GLN A 88 -5.04 -14.03 -2.94
C GLN A 88 -3.53 -13.87 -2.75
N MET A 89 -2.86 -13.25 -3.72
CA MET A 89 -1.44 -12.94 -3.65
C MET A 89 -1.24 -11.46 -3.90
N ALA A 90 -0.30 -10.86 -3.20
CA ALA A 90 0.08 -9.47 -3.39
C ALA A 90 1.60 -9.33 -3.36
N THR A 91 2.14 -8.43 -4.16
CA THR A 91 3.54 -8.03 -4.17
C THR A 91 3.58 -6.52 -4.08
N ARG A 92 4.42 -5.99 -3.21
CA ARG A 92 4.64 -4.57 -3.00
C ARG A 92 6.13 -4.29 -3.11
N TYR A 93 6.46 -3.31 -3.92
CA TYR A 93 7.78 -2.74 -4.09
C TYR A 93 7.73 -1.30 -3.61
N SER A 94 8.64 -0.91 -2.71
CA SER A 94 8.78 0.46 -2.23
C SER A 94 10.23 0.88 -2.38
N PHE A 95 10.47 1.96 -3.12
CA PHE A 95 11.79 2.50 -3.34
C PHE A 95 11.82 3.96 -2.91
N ASN A 96 12.88 4.35 -2.23
CA ASN A 96 13.15 5.73 -1.89
C ASN A 96 14.41 6.22 -2.63
N MET A 97 14.22 7.14 -3.56
CA MET A 97 15.26 7.69 -4.43
C MET A 97 16.31 8.51 -3.67
N TYR A 98 15.98 9.13 -2.54
CA TYR A 98 16.95 9.92 -1.78
C TYR A 98 17.86 9.07 -0.90
N SER A 99 17.31 8.02 -0.29
CA SER A 99 18.06 7.11 0.58
C SER A 99 18.57 5.86 -0.14
N PHE A 100 18.19 5.66 -1.40
CA PHE A 100 18.43 4.44 -2.18
C PHE A 100 18.01 3.16 -1.45
N ASN A 101 17.03 3.26 -0.54
CA ASN A 101 16.49 2.10 0.14
C ASN A 101 15.36 1.49 -0.70
N ALA A 102 15.40 0.18 -0.87
CA ALA A 102 14.42 -0.61 -1.61
C ALA A 102 13.89 -1.73 -0.72
N ASP A 103 12.58 -1.72 -0.45
CA ASP A 103 11.88 -2.84 0.17
C ASP A 103 11.02 -3.57 -0.87
N VAL A 104 11.09 -4.90 -0.81
CA VAL A 104 10.23 -5.78 -1.59
C VAL A 104 9.53 -6.72 -0.63
N SER A 105 8.21 -6.69 -0.69
CA SER A 105 7.32 -7.46 0.16
C SER A 105 6.36 -8.28 -0.70
N VAL A 106 6.37 -9.60 -0.55
CA VAL A 106 5.43 -10.53 -1.17
C VAL A 106 4.53 -11.10 -0.08
N GLY A 107 3.24 -11.22 -0.35
CA GLY A 107 2.26 -11.77 0.57
C GLY A 107 1.28 -12.71 -0.13
N VAL A 108 0.85 -13.72 0.60
CA VAL A 108 -0.24 -14.62 0.20
C VAL A 108 -1.23 -14.73 1.33
N GLU A 109 -2.51 -14.69 0.99
CA GLU A 109 -3.63 -14.89 1.87
C GLU A 109 -4.42 -16.09 1.37
N TYR A 110 -4.60 -17.08 2.24
CA TYR A 110 -5.36 -18.29 2.00
C TYR A 110 -6.55 -18.35 2.95
N ALA A 111 -7.76 -18.30 2.40
CA ALA A 111 -9.03 -18.25 3.10
C ALA A 111 -9.98 -19.33 2.55
N PRO A 112 -9.90 -20.58 3.05
CA PRO A 112 -10.72 -21.68 2.57
C PRO A 112 -12.22 -21.44 2.79
N VAL A 113 -13.01 -21.58 1.73
CA VAL A 113 -14.46 -21.43 1.78
C VAL A 113 -15.07 -22.50 2.70
N GLY A 114 -15.83 -22.07 3.70
CA GLY A 114 -16.50 -22.96 4.68
C GLY A 114 -15.72 -23.16 5.98
N ARG A 115 -14.46 -22.73 6.06
CA ARG A 115 -13.73 -22.58 7.33
C ARG A 115 -13.51 -21.09 7.55
N ASN A 116 -14.06 -20.52 8.63
CA ASN A 116 -13.84 -19.11 8.99
C ASN A 116 -12.41 -18.91 9.53
N GLN A 117 -11.42 -19.26 8.72
CA GLN A 117 -10.01 -19.28 9.03
C GLN A 117 -9.28 -18.61 7.87
N VAL A 118 -8.30 -17.78 8.19
CA VAL A 118 -7.51 -17.05 7.22
C VAL A 118 -6.05 -17.18 7.60
N LEU A 119 -5.27 -17.78 6.71
CA LEU A 119 -3.82 -17.87 6.82
C LEU A 119 -3.20 -16.77 5.95
N LYS A 120 -2.36 -15.94 6.55
CA LYS A 120 -1.62 -14.88 5.86
C LYS A 120 -0.14 -15.15 6.04
N ALA A 121 0.58 -15.20 4.93
CA ALA A 121 2.03 -15.25 4.93
C ALA A 121 2.57 -14.04 4.18
N ARG A 122 3.63 -13.44 4.70
CA ARG A 122 4.32 -12.31 4.12
C ARG A 122 5.82 -12.55 4.20
N LEU A 123 6.52 -12.20 3.14
CA LEU A 123 7.96 -12.26 2.98
C LEU A 123 8.39 -10.85 2.55
N SER A 124 9.06 -10.13 3.44
CA SER A 124 9.72 -8.85 3.15
C SER A 124 11.22 -9.05 3.20
N LEU A 125 11.95 -8.39 2.31
CA LEU A 125 13.42 -8.41 2.32
C LEU A 125 14.00 -7.60 3.48
N GLU A 126 13.33 -6.52 3.89
CA GLU A 126 13.78 -5.66 4.99
C GLU A 126 13.26 -6.16 6.36
N GLU A 127 11.97 -6.50 6.44
CA GLU A 127 11.34 -6.88 7.72
C GLU A 127 11.30 -8.40 7.98
N GLY A 128 11.59 -9.21 6.97
CA GLY A 128 11.61 -10.67 7.04
C GLY A 128 10.26 -11.37 6.84
N VAL A 129 10.11 -12.55 7.44
CA VAL A 129 8.92 -13.40 7.27
C VAL A 129 7.90 -13.09 8.35
N ALA A 130 6.64 -12.93 7.98
CA ALA A 130 5.53 -12.90 8.91
C ALA A 130 4.48 -13.94 8.50
N LEU A 131 4.01 -14.70 9.48
CA LEU A 131 2.90 -15.64 9.37
C LEU A 131 1.83 -15.21 10.35
N ARG A 132 0.58 -15.22 9.91
CA ARG A 132 -0.57 -14.92 10.76
C ARG A 132 -1.68 -15.91 10.44
N PHE A 133 -2.27 -16.48 11.47
CA PHE A 133 -3.40 -17.36 11.39
C PHE A 133 -4.55 -16.74 12.18
N ASP A 134 -5.56 -16.29 11.48
CA ASP A 134 -6.78 -15.72 12.03
C ASP A 134 -7.90 -16.76 11.93
N GLY A 135 -8.70 -16.92 12.98
CA GLY A 135 -9.81 -17.85 12.98
C GLY A 135 -10.98 -17.35 13.81
N ARG A 136 -12.19 -17.67 13.38
CA ARG A 136 -13.42 -17.38 14.12
C ARG A 136 -14.14 -18.66 14.47
N PHE A 137 -14.39 -18.84 15.76
CA PHE A 137 -15.18 -19.94 16.30
C PHE A 137 -16.38 -19.40 17.06
N LYS A 138 -17.58 -19.56 16.48
CA LYS A 138 -18.84 -18.95 16.96
C LYS A 138 -18.67 -17.43 17.09
N ASP A 139 -18.63 -16.92 18.32
CA ASP A 139 -18.49 -15.50 18.67
C ASP A 139 -17.06 -15.12 19.09
N ILE A 140 -16.14 -16.09 19.17
CA ILE A 140 -14.75 -15.84 19.57
C ILE A 140 -13.89 -15.70 18.31
N MET A 141 -13.13 -14.60 18.22
CA MET A 141 -12.06 -14.45 17.23
C MET A 141 -10.71 -14.65 17.91
N TYR A 142 -9.89 -15.51 17.32
CA TYR A 142 -8.51 -15.71 17.75
C TYR A 142 -7.57 -15.43 16.59
N SER A 143 -6.40 -14.93 16.92
CA SER A 143 -5.33 -14.63 15.98
C SER A 143 -4.00 -15.01 16.58
N ILE A 144 -3.20 -15.73 15.80
CA ILE A 144 -1.84 -16.11 16.16
C ILE A 144 -0.94 -15.56 15.07
N GLY A 145 -0.03 -14.67 15.44
CA GLY A 145 0.95 -14.06 14.56
C GLY A 145 2.37 -14.39 15.00
N MET A 146 3.23 -14.70 14.04
CA MET A 146 4.66 -14.86 14.23
C MET A 146 5.38 -14.08 13.14
N SER A 147 6.36 -13.25 13.49
CA SER A 147 7.25 -12.62 12.52
C SER A 147 8.70 -12.75 12.93
N THR A 148 9.57 -12.93 11.95
CA THR A 148 11.01 -13.09 12.11
C THR A 148 11.73 -12.21 11.08
N GLY A 149 12.55 -11.29 11.57
CA GLY A 149 13.38 -10.45 10.72
C GLY A 149 14.59 -11.18 10.15
N PHE A 150 15.05 -10.74 8.97
CA PHE A 150 16.35 -11.15 8.42
C PHE A 150 17.35 -10.02 8.64
N GLY A 151 18.30 -10.22 9.57
CA GLY A 151 19.34 -9.26 9.89
C GLY A 151 20.17 -9.70 11.09
N PRO A 152 21.34 -9.07 11.33
CA PRO A 152 22.19 -9.37 12.49
C PRO A 152 21.47 -9.10 13.83
N ASP A 153 20.51 -8.18 13.86
CA ASP A 153 19.57 -7.96 14.97
C ASP A 153 18.21 -8.63 14.68
N SER A 154 18.20 -9.95 14.51
CA SER A 154 16.97 -10.70 14.23
C SER A 154 16.01 -10.62 15.41
N LYS A 155 15.01 -9.74 15.32
CA LYS A 155 13.92 -9.67 16.29
C LYS A 155 12.81 -10.62 15.85
N GLN A 156 12.51 -11.56 16.74
CA GLN A 156 11.38 -12.49 16.58
C GLN A 156 10.22 -11.95 17.41
N PHE A 157 9.07 -11.81 16.78
CA PHE A 157 7.85 -11.38 17.45
C PHE A 157 6.84 -12.51 17.38
N PHE A 158 6.25 -12.80 18.53
CA PHE A 158 5.14 -13.72 18.67
C PHE A 158 3.99 -12.97 19.32
N GLY A 159 2.82 -12.99 18.68
CA GLY A 159 1.64 -12.29 19.15
C GLY A 159 0.44 -13.21 19.10
N VAL A 160 -0.29 -13.29 20.22
CA VAL A 160 -1.58 -13.98 20.28
C VAL A 160 -2.61 -12.95 20.70
N GLN A 161 -3.70 -12.88 19.95
CA GLN A 161 -4.82 -12.01 20.23
C GLN A 161 -6.10 -12.85 20.28
N ILE A 162 -6.89 -12.63 21.33
CA ILE A 162 -8.21 -13.24 21.49
C ILE A 162 -9.18 -12.09 21.71
N GLN A 163 -10.27 -12.09 20.95
CA GLN A 163 -11.37 -11.15 21.05
C GLN A 163 -12.64 -11.94 21.35
N LEU A 164 -13.30 -11.57 22.46
CA LEU A 164 -14.54 -12.16 22.98
C LEU A 164 -15.75 -11.32 22.60
#